data_AF-A0A5J4RTI4-F1
#
_entry.id   AF-A0A5J4RTI4-F1
#
_cell.length_a   1.000
_cell.length_b   1.000
_cell.length_c   1.000
_cell.angle_alpha   90.00
_cell.angle_beta   90.00
_cell.angle_gamma   90.00
#
_symmetry.space_group_name_H-M   'P 1'
#
loop_
_entity.id
_entity.type
_entity.pdbx_description
1 polymer ?
#
loop_
_entity_poly.entity_id
_entity_poly.type
_entity_poly.pdbx_seq_one_letter_code
_entity_poly.pdbx_strand_id
1 'polypeptide(L)'
;AEYKDDEIHIAVDRSEPRVSAMIAVTLDSQLLPPFLISKESATQQELLQNNVIQNENAIVVNSTSSMMNIDLMLQWVRDVLIKFVKLQSQKYRLQNRYEAVLIVDNMTAHCNKDVKELLKANSIILLALPLHSTNFTQPCDVGIFGALKLYYQQNREGIAQFTLAQIAAHIIDASQKAASLLTIKNSFATCAVLSVVKGDHLEADVNMHAFDEDMQQLQADNTSTAITLTPTGRKRKTAKFGILNS
;
A
#
# COMPACT_ATOMS: atom_id res chain seq x y z
N ALA A 1 52.35 1.23 -12.35
CA ALA A 1 51.52 2.42 -12.12
C ALA A 1 50.53 2.05 -11.02
N GLU A 2 50.65 2.67 -9.85
CA GLU A 2 49.66 2.52 -8.78
C GLU A 2 48.36 3.18 -9.24
N TYR A 3 47.28 2.40 -9.29
CA TYR A 3 45.93 2.96 -9.42
C TYR A 3 45.58 3.60 -8.07
N LYS A 4 45.39 4.92 -8.07
CA LYS A 4 44.73 5.61 -6.97
C LYS A 4 43.23 5.36 -7.10
N ASP A 5 42.64 4.78 -6.07
CA ASP A 5 41.20 4.82 -5.83
C ASP A 5 40.83 6.28 -5.53
N ASP A 6 40.65 7.08 -6.58
CA ASP A 6 40.01 8.37 -6.45
C ASP A 6 38.51 8.10 -6.19
N GLU A 7 38.03 8.43 -5.00
CA GLU A 7 36.61 8.33 -4.64
C GLU A 7 35.77 9.12 -5.64
N ILE A 8 35.09 8.40 -6.54
CA ILE A 8 34.20 9.00 -7.53
C ILE A 8 32.92 9.43 -6.80
N HIS A 9 32.87 10.71 -6.41
CA HIS A 9 31.65 11.33 -5.91
C HIS A 9 30.69 11.62 -7.07
N ILE A 10 29.78 10.69 -7.34
CA ILE A 10 28.63 10.93 -8.22
C ILE A 10 27.57 11.68 -7.41
N ALA A 11 27.46 12.99 -7.62
CA ALA A 11 26.38 13.78 -7.03
C ALA A 11 25.04 13.28 -7.57
N VAL A 12 24.20 12.74 -6.68
CA VAL A 12 22.82 12.36 -7.03
C VAL A 12 21.99 13.63 -7.09
N ASP A 13 21.46 13.93 -8.27
CA ASP A 13 20.48 14.98 -8.45
C ASP A 13 19.20 14.66 -7.65
N ARG A 14 18.82 15.61 -6.78
CA ARG A 14 17.65 15.50 -5.87
C ARG A 14 16.69 16.67 -6.05
N SER A 15 16.72 17.35 -7.19
CA SER A 15 15.80 18.46 -7.45
C SER A 15 14.39 17.99 -7.83
N GLU A 16 14.22 16.73 -8.25
CA GLU A 16 12.89 16.17 -8.52
C GLU A 16 12.12 15.94 -7.21
N PRO A 17 10.82 16.30 -7.14
CA PRO A 17 10.02 16.12 -5.95
C PRO A 17 9.93 14.67 -5.50
N ARG A 18 10.11 14.43 -4.19
CA ARG A 18 9.90 13.12 -3.59
C ARG A 18 8.43 12.90 -3.23
N VAL A 19 7.80 11.93 -3.88
CA VAL A 19 6.43 11.49 -3.61
C VAL A 19 6.42 10.09 -2.99
N SER A 20 5.67 9.90 -1.90
CA SER A 20 5.29 8.58 -1.40
C SER A 20 3.82 8.32 -1.72
N ALA A 21 3.55 7.15 -2.30
CA ALA A 21 2.20 6.75 -2.68
C ALA A 21 1.69 5.66 -1.74
N MET A 22 0.50 5.87 -1.16
CA MET A 22 -0.27 4.79 -0.57
C MET A 22 -1.29 4.29 -1.58
N ILE A 23 -1.11 3.04 -1.99
CA ILE A 23 -1.94 2.33 -2.97
C ILE A 23 -2.77 1.29 -2.24
N ALA A 24 -4.05 1.21 -2.58
CA ALA A 24 -4.95 0.18 -2.07
C ALA A 24 -5.75 -0.42 -3.22
N VAL A 25 -5.83 -1.75 -3.23
CA VAL A 25 -6.59 -2.53 -4.20
C VAL A 25 -7.55 -3.45 -3.46
N THR A 26 -8.64 -3.82 -4.13
CA THR A 26 -9.62 -4.77 -3.60
C THR A 26 -9.54 -6.10 -4.32
N LEU A 27 -10.02 -7.16 -3.66
CA LEU A 27 -10.05 -8.51 -4.23
C LEU A 27 -10.94 -8.60 -5.49
N ASP A 28 -11.96 -7.75 -5.61
CA ASP A 28 -12.81 -7.62 -6.80
C ASP A 28 -12.20 -6.72 -7.89
N SER A 29 -10.88 -6.50 -7.84
CA SER A 29 -10.08 -5.82 -8.87
C SER A 29 -10.38 -4.33 -9.04
N GLN A 30 -10.68 -3.62 -7.96
CA GLN A 30 -10.78 -2.17 -7.97
C GLN A 30 -9.53 -1.53 -7.36
N LEU A 31 -9.07 -0.44 -7.97
CA LEU A 31 -8.03 0.43 -7.44
C LEU A 31 -8.70 1.60 -6.72
N LEU A 32 -8.33 1.83 -5.46
CA LEU A 32 -8.70 3.06 -4.76
C LEU A 32 -7.80 4.20 -5.26
N PRO A 33 -8.29 5.46 -5.30
CA PRO A 33 -7.47 6.61 -5.71
C PRO A 33 -6.15 6.66 -4.93
N PRO A 34 -4.99 6.72 -5.60
CA PRO A 34 -3.69 6.85 -4.95
C PRO A 34 -3.63 8.06 -4.02
N PHE A 35 -3.11 7.86 -2.81
CA PHE A 35 -2.87 8.93 -1.85
C PHE A 35 -1.38 9.29 -1.86
N LEU A 36 -1.07 10.46 -2.40
CA LEU A 36 0.26 10.90 -2.79
C LEU A 36 0.76 11.98 -1.83
N ILE A 37 1.85 11.70 -1.13
CA ILE A 37 2.41 12.55 -0.08
C ILE A 37 3.72 13.16 -0.59
N SER A 38 3.81 14.49 -0.61
CA SER A 38 5.01 15.22 -1.01
C SER A 38 5.36 16.32 0.00
N LYS A 39 6.62 16.75 0.03
CA LYS A 39 7.05 17.99 0.72
C LYS A 39 6.75 19.24 -0.08
N GLU A 40 6.60 19.09 -1.37
CA GLU A 40 6.24 20.16 -2.28
C GLU A 40 4.73 20.22 -2.44
N SER A 41 4.24 21.37 -2.89
CA SER A 41 2.83 21.59 -3.17
C SER A 41 2.67 21.95 -4.64
N ALA A 42 1.66 21.38 -5.29
CA ALA A 42 1.22 21.80 -6.61
C ALA A 42 -0.07 22.61 -6.45
N THR A 43 -0.22 23.66 -7.24
CA THR A 43 -1.47 24.41 -7.36
C THR A 43 -2.54 23.52 -7.98
N GLN A 44 -3.82 23.86 -7.74
CA GLN A 44 -4.93 23.16 -8.37
C GLN A 44 -4.85 23.24 -9.90
N GLN A 45 -4.38 24.36 -10.46
CA GLN A 45 -4.21 24.53 -11.89
C GLN A 45 -3.17 23.56 -12.47
N GLU A 46 -1.99 23.43 -11.83
CA GLU A 46 -0.95 22.49 -12.27
C GLU A 46 -1.43 21.04 -12.24
N LEU A 47 -2.18 20.66 -11.19
CA LEU A 47 -2.79 19.33 -11.09
C LEU A 47 -3.77 19.09 -12.24
N LEU A 48 -4.69 20.01 -12.49
CA LEU A 48 -5.69 19.89 -13.56
C LEU A 48 -5.06 19.85 -14.96
N GLN A 49 -3.99 20.62 -15.21
CA GLN A 49 -3.23 20.58 -16.46
C GLN A 49 -2.64 19.19 -16.75
N ASN A 50 -2.42 18.38 -15.71
CA ASN A 50 -1.92 17.01 -15.80
C ASN A 50 -3.02 15.97 -15.59
N ASN A 51 -4.30 16.35 -15.67
CA ASN A 51 -5.46 15.50 -15.42
C ASN A 51 -5.46 14.84 -14.03
N VAL A 52 -4.84 15.48 -13.03
CA VAL A 52 -4.89 15.04 -11.63
C VAL A 52 -6.06 15.74 -10.95
N ILE A 53 -7.12 14.99 -10.65
CA ILE A 53 -8.37 15.50 -10.08
C ILE A 53 -8.48 15.02 -8.63
N GLN A 54 -8.30 15.97 -7.71
CA GLN A 54 -8.35 15.73 -6.27
C GLN A 54 -9.67 15.05 -5.85
N ASN A 55 -9.59 14.00 -5.05
CA ASN A 55 -10.72 13.17 -4.58
C ASN A 55 -11.42 12.34 -5.65
N GLU A 56 -10.95 12.33 -6.89
CA GLU A 56 -11.48 11.47 -7.96
C GLU A 56 -10.47 10.41 -8.37
N ASN A 57 -9.36 10.80 -8.99
CA ASN A 57 -8.36 9.86 -9.49
C ASN A 57 -7.07 9.82 -8.67
N ALA A 58 -6.87 10.79 -7.78
CA ALA A 58 -5.84 10.78 -6.74
C ALA A 58 -6.17 11.77 -5.63
N ILE A 59 -5.44 11.67 -4.53
CA ILE A 59 -5.35 12.72 -3.52
C ILE A 59 -3.88 13.09 -3.37
N VAL A 60 -3.55 14.35 -3.64
CA VAL A 60 -2.18 14.87 -3.47
C VAL A 60 -2.14 15.77 -2.24
N VAL A 61 -1.32 15.41 -1.27
CA VAL A 61 -1.18 16.10 0.02
C VAL A 61 0.26 16.55 0.27
N ASN A 62 0.38 17.71 0.89
CA ASN A 62 1.65 18.25 1.35
C ASN A 62 1.93 17.82 2.80
N SER A 63 3.18 17.49 3.12
CA SER A 63 3.64 17.13 4.46
C SER A 63 5.08 17.56 4.70
N THR A 64 5.52 17.60 5.97
CA THR A 64 6.89 17.98 6.31
C THR A 64 7.94 16.88 6.03
N SER A 65 7.53 15.62 5.83
CA SER A 65 8.45 14.47 5.76
C SER A 65 8.33 13.59 4.51
N SER A 66 7.38 13.86 3.59
CA SER A 66 6.98 12.96 2.49
C SER A 66 6.64 11.53 2.94
N MET A 67 6.47 11.27 4.25
CA MET A 67 6.23 9.94 4.80
C MET A 67 4.83 9.87 5.41
N MET A 68 4.25 8.68 5.39
CA MET A 68 3.01 8.41 6.09
C MET A 68 3.17 8.70 7.59
N ASN A 69 2.16 9.37 8.17
CA ASN A 69 2.03 9.58 9.60
C ASN A 69 0.58 9.33 10.04
N ILE A 70 0.29 9.47 11.33
CA ILE A 70 -1.03 9.16 11.88
C ILE A 70 -2.11 10.10 11.30
N ASP A 71 -1.82 11.40 11.17
CA ASP A 71 -2.78 12.37 10.65
C ASP A 71 -3.12 12.12 9.18
N LEU A 72 -2.10 11.81 8.37
CA LEU A 72 -2.26 11.44 6.97
C LEU A 72 -3.01 10.11 6.81
N MET A 73 -2.77 9.14 7.70
CA MET A 73 -3.52 7.89 7.72
C MET A 73 -4.99 8.13 8.05
N LEU A 74 -5.29 8.94 9.07
CA LEU A 74 -6.66 9.33 9.41
C LEU A 74 -7.34 10.06 8.25
N GLN A 75 -6.62 10.96 7.57
CA GLN A 75 -7.11 11.64 6.38
C GLN A 75 -7.46 10.63 5.28
N TRP A 76 -6.56 9.72 4.93
CA TRP A 76 -6.82 8.71 3.92
C TRP A 76 -8.01 7.80 4.27
N VAL A 77 -8.12 7.36 5.53
CA VAL A 77 -9.26 6.55 5.97
C VAL A 77 -10.58 7.29 5.75
N ARG A 78 -10.64 8.59 6.09
CA ARG A 78 -11.84 9.42 5.91
C ARG A 78 -12.12 9.70 4.44
N ASP A 79 -11.10 10.11 3.70
CA ASP A 79 -11.26 10.68 2.37
C ASP A 79 -11.27 9.67 1.24
N VAL A 80 -10.73 8.48 1.47
CA VAL A 80 -10.63 7.42 0.46
C VAL A 80 -11.41 6.20 0.90
N LEU A 81 -10.96 5.55 1.97
CA LEU A 81 -11.45 4.22 2.33
C LEU A 81 -12.93 4.23 2.72
N ILE A 82 -13.33 5.10 3.64
CA ILE A 82 -14.73 5.18 4.10
C ILE A 82 -15.65 5.60 2.96
N LYS A 83 -15.24 6.55 2.11
CA LYS A 83 -16.03 6.96 0.94
C LYS A 83 -16.22 5.78 -0.01
N PHE A 84 -15.15 5.05 -0.31
CA PHE A 84 -15.20 3.85 -1.16
C PHE A 84 -16.14 2.78 -0.59
N VAL A 85 -15.97 2.40 0.69
CA VAL A 85 -16.79 1.35 1.33
C VAL A 85 -18.27 1.72 1.34
N LYS A 86 -18.61 3.00 1.60
CA LYS A 86 -19.99 3.49 1.54
C LYS A 86 -20.58 3.38 0.12
N LEU A 87 -19.81 3.76 -0.90
CA LEU A 87 -20.24 3.65 -2.30
C LEU A 87 -20.44 2.17 -2.71
N GLN A 88 -19.56 1.25 -2.32
CA GLN A 88 -19.75 -0.18 -2.60
C GLN A 88 -20.99 -0.72 -1.89
N SER A 89 -21.19 -0.34 -0.62
CA SER A 89 -22.36 -0.76 0.16
C SER A 89 -23.67 -0.32 -0.50
N GLN A 90 -23.71 0.90 -1.04
CA GLN A 90 -24.86 1.42 -1.80
C GLN A 90 -25.03 0.69 -3.14
N LYS A 91 -23.94 0.56 -3.91
CA LYS A 91 -23.93 -0.10 -5.23
C LYS A 91 -24.46 -1.55 -5.16
N TYR A 92 -24.03 -2.30 -4.16
CA TYR A 92 -24.42 -3.71 -3.97
C TYR A 92 -25.58 -3.91 -3.00
N ARG A 93 -26.19 -2.82 -2.50
CA ARG A 93 -27.31 -2.85 -1.52
C ARG A 93 -27.00 -3.75 -0.32
N LEU A 94 -25.76 -3.67 0.18
CA LEU A 94 -25.30 -4.47 1.30
C LEU A 94 -26.05 -4.05 2.57
N GLN A 95 -26.49 -5.05 3.33
CA GLN A 95 -27.06 -4.83 4.65
C GLN A 95 -25.97 -4.44 5.66
N ASN A 96 -26.36 -3.78 6.76
CA ASN A 96 -25.44 -3.34 7.82
C ASN A 96 -24.64 -4.47 8.52
N ARG A 97 -24.94 -5.75 8.21
CA ARG A 97 -24.21 -6.91 8.73
C ARG A 97 -22.91 -7.22 7.97
N TYR A 98 -22.72 -6.63 6.78
CA TYR A 98 -21.51 -6.87 5.99
C TYR A 98 -20.44 -5.86 6.39
N GLU A 99 -19.27 -6.37 6.73
CA GLU A 99 -18.11 -5.56 7.11
C GLU A 99 -17.06 -5.57 6.00
N ALA A 100 -16.38 -4.45 5.81
CA ALA A 100 -15.21 -4.40 4.95
C ALA A 100 -13.97 -4.85 5.73
N VAL A 101 -13.03 -5.52 5.08
CA VAL A 101 -11.75 -5.90 5.70
C VAL A 101 -10.62 -5.11 5.05
N LEU A 102 -9.92 -4.30 5.86
CA LEU A 102 -8.70 -3.62 5.47
C LEU A 102 -7.49 -4.41 5.95
N ILE A 103 -6.67 -4.88 5.02
CA ILE A 103 -5.42 -5.58 5.29
C ILE A 103 -4.26 -4.59 5.22
N VAL A 104 -3.44 -4.50 6.27
CA VAL A 104 -2.27 -3.60 6.33
C VAL A 104 -1.05 -4.29 6.91
N ASP A 105 0.13 -3.74 6.61
CA ASP A 105 1.33 -4.04 7.38
C ASP A 105 1.22 -3.51 8.83
N ASN A 106 2.18 -3.88 9.67
CA ASN A 106 2.18 -3.50 11.09
C ASN A 106 2.81 -2.11 11.34
N MET A 107 2.71 -1.18 10.39
CA MET A 107 3.22 0.18 10.58
C MET A 107 2.46 0.90 11.71
N THR A 108 3.21 1.64 12.53
CA THR A 108 2.66 2.35 13.70
C THR A 108 1.53 3.33 13.34
N ALA A 109 1.62 4.00 12.17
CA ALA A 109 0.58 4.90 11.71
C ALA A 109 -0.74 4.16 11.40
N HIS A 110 -0.68 3.00 10.76
CA HIS A 110 -1.86 2.19 10.43
C HIS A 110 -2.50 1.56 11.68
N CYS A 111 -1.67 1.13 12.63
CA CYS A 111 -2.09 0.46 13.85
C CYS A 111 -2.39 1.42 15.02
N ASN A 112 -2.51 2.72 14.77
CA ASN A 112 -2.82 3.72 15.77
C ASN A 112 -4.24 3.53 16.36
N LYS A 113 -4.44 3.95 17.61
CA LYS A 113 -5.72 3.84 18.32
C LYS A 113 -6.86 4.60 17.61
N ASP A 114 -6.62 5.83 17.19
CA ASP A 114 -7.63 6.69 16.58
C ASP A 114 -8.04 6.15 15.20
N VAL A 115 -7.08 5.56 14.48
CA VAL A 115 -7.33 4.85 13.22
C VAL A 115 -8.24 3.65 13.46
N LYS A 116 -7.96 2.83 14.48
CA LYS A 116 -8.80 1.67 14.84
C LYS A 116 -10.23 2.07 15.22
N GLU A 117 -10.37 3.11 16.04
CA GLU A 117 -11.68 3.62 16.46
C GLU A 117 -12.47 4.15 15.26
N LEU A 118 -11.82 4.89 14.36
CA LEU A 118 -12.43 5.39 13.15
C LEU A 118 -12.90 4.26 12.21
N LEU A 119 -12.07 3.23 12.01
CA LEU A 119 -12.43 2.07 11.20
C LEU A 119 -13.59 1.29 11.81
N LYS A 120 -13.55 1.04 13.13
CA LYS A 120 -14.61 0.35 13.87
C LYS A 120 -15.95 1.08 13.76
N ALA A 121 -15.94 2.41 13.89
CA ALA A 121 -17.14 3.23 13.76
C ALA A 121 -17.77 3.20 12.36
N ASN A 122 -17.06 2.70 11.34
CA ASN A 122 -17.54 2.60 9.97
C ASN A 122 -17.66 1.15 9.47
N SER A 123 -17.74 0.16 10.37
CA SER A 123 -17.87 -1.27 10.03
C SER A 123 -16.75 -1.79 9.14
N ILE A 124 -15.51 -1.34 9.43
CA ILE A 124 -14.30 -1.78 8.74
C ILE A 124 -13.40 -2.51 9.74
N ILE A 125 -13.15 -3.79 9.50
CA ILE A 125 -12.21 -4.62 10.25
C ILE A 125 -10.78 -4.27 9.81
N LEU A 126 -9.90 -3.99 10.78
CA LEU A 126 -8.47 -3.81 10.55
C LEU A 126 -7.74 -5.14 10.81
N LEU A 127 -7.26 -5.77 9.74
CA LEU A 127 -6.44 -6.97 9.78
C LEU A 127 -4.97 -6.58 9.60
N ALA A 128 -4.18 -6.69 10.66
CA ALA A 128 -2.73 -6.44 10.58
C ALA A 128 -1.97 -7.73 10.32
N LEU A 129 -1.08 -7.68 9.33
CA LEU A 129 -0.21 -8.79 8.96
C LEU A 129 0.89 -9.03 10.01
N PRO A 130 1.45 -10.26 10.04
CA PRO A 130 2.59 -10.58 10.89
C PRO A 130 3.78 -9.64 10.64
N LEU A 131 4.66 -9.50 11.64
CA LEU A 131 5.85 -8.67 11.46
C LEU A 131 6.79 -9.31 10.43
N HIS A 132 7.37 -8.50 9.55
CA HIS A 132 8.32 -8.94 8.51
C HIS A 132 7.77 -9.94 7.49
N SER A 133 6.44 -10.05 7.34
CA SER A 133 5.80 -10.98 6.40
C SER A 133 5.27 -10.32 5.13
N THR A 134 5.50 -9.02 4.94
CA THR A 134 4.98 -8.23 3.82
C THR A 134 5.23 -8.91 2.46
N ASN A 135 6.43 -9.45 2.25
CA ASN A 135 6.82 -10.13 1.00
C ASN A 135 6.08 -11.45 0.71
N PHE A 136 5.32 -11.98 1.68
CA PHE A 136 4.56 -13.23 1.58
C PHE A 136 3.05 -13.01 1.70
N THR A 137 2.65 -12.00 2.48
CA THR A 137 1.27 -11.88 2.98
C THR A 137 0.55 -10.61 2.52
N GLN A 138 1.27 -9.67 1.87
CA GLN A 138 0.69 -8.40 1.44
C GLN A 138 0.58 -8.33 -0.10
N PRO A 139 -0.63 -8.36 -0.67
CA PRO A 139 -0.82 -8.39 -2.12
C PRO A 139 -0.16 -7.22 -2.84
N CYS A 140 -0.16 -6.03 -2.22
CA CYS A 140 0.48 -4.86 -2.80
C CYS A 140 1.99 -5.06 -3.01
N ASP A 141 2.69 -5.64 -2.05
CA ASP A 141 4.14 -5.83 -2.11
C ASP A 141 4.55 -7.01 -2.99
N VAL A 142 3.75 -8.08 -3.00
CA VAL A 142 4.02 -9.28 -3.80
C VAL A 142 3.92 -9.01 -5.31
N GLY A 143 2.95 -8.20 -5.75
CA GLY A 143 2.71 -8.00 -7.18
C GLY A 143 2.46 -6.57 -7.63
N ILE A 144 1.66 -5.79 -6.90
CA ILE A 144 1.21 -4.47 -7.37
C ILE A 144 2.36 -3.47 -7.46
N PHE A 145 3.20 -3.34 -6.43
CA PHE A 145 4.29 -2.37 -6.41
C PHE A 145 5.39 -2.69 -7.42
N GLY A 146 5.66 -3.98 -7.68
CA GLY A 146 6.58 -4.41 -8.72
C GLY A 146 6.10 -3.96 -10.10
N ALA A 147 4.83 -4.24 -10.43
CA ALA A 147 4.22 -3.83 -11.69
C ALA A 147 4.13 -2.30 -11.82
N LEU A 148 3.74 -1.60 -10.76
CA LEU A 148 3.66 -0.13 -10.73
C LEU A 148 5.03 0.48 -11.03
N LYS A 149 6.09 0.01 -10.36
CA LYS A 149 7.45 0.50 -10.59
C LYS A 149 7.87 0.29 -12.04
N LEU A 150 7.57 -0.87 -12.62
CA LEU A 150 7.86 -1.16 -14.03
C LEU A 150 7.17 -0.15 -14.97
N TYR A 151 5.84 0.01 -14.85
CA TYR A 151 5.08 0.93 -15.69
C TYR A 151 5.50 2.40 -15.48
N TYR A 152 5.79 2.79 -14.24
CA TYR A 152 6.28 4.13 -13.94
C TYR A 152 7.62 4.42 -14.63
N GLN A 153 8.56 3.47 -14.62
CA GLN A 153 9.85 3.62 -15.31
C GLN A 153 9.68 3.67 -16.83
N GLN A 154 8.85 2.80 -17.42
CA GLN A 154 8.55 2.81 -18.85
C GLN A 154 7.95 4.14 -19.30
N ASN A 155 6.99 4.68 -18.53
CA ASN A 155 6.36 5.97 -18.83
C ASN A 155 7.33 7.16 -18.66
N ARG A 156 8.44 6.99 -17.92
CA ARG A 156 9.42 8.04 -17.66
C ARG A 156 10.56 8.07 -18.68
N GLU A 157 10.72 7.03 -19.50
CA GLU A 157 11.86 6.91 -20.42
C GLU A 157 12.09 8.19 -21.24
N GLY A 158 13.32 8.72 -21.19
CA GLY A 158 13.72 9.93 -21.90
C GLY A 158 13.40 11.26 -21.20
N ILE A 159 12.81 11.25 -20.00
CA ILE A 159 12.50 12.47 -19.23
C ILE A 159 13.39 12.58 -17.99
N ALA A 160 14.15 13.67 -17.93
CA ALA A 160 15.11 13.91 -16.85
C ALA A 160 14.43 14.13 -15.49
N GLN A 161 13.47 15.06 -15.43
CA GLN A 161 12.77 15.43 -14.20
C GLN A 161 11.30 15.75 -14.46
N PHE A 162 10.46 15.37 -13.50
CA PHE A 162 9.05 15.73 -13.47
C PHE A 162 8.75 16.79 -12.40
N THR A 163 7.76 17.62 -12.69
CA THR A 163 7.05 18.41 -11.67
C THR A 163 6.20 17.47 -10.79
N LEU A 164 5.78 17.93 -9.60
CA LEU A 164 4.92 17.15 -8.72
C LEU A 164 3.62 16.69 -9.41
N ALA A 165 3.01 17.55 -10.23
CA ALA A 165 1.80 17.22 -10.95
C ALA A 165 2.03 16.13 -12.02
N GLN A 166 3.17 16.16 -12.71
CA GLN A 166 3.57 15.10 -13.64
C GLN A 166 3.87 13.79 -12.90
N ILE A 167 4.61 13.82 -11.78
CA ILE A 167 4.84 12.62 -10.97
C ILE A 167 3.51 12.00 -10.56
N ALA A 168 2.56 12.82 -10.09
CA ALA A 168 1.23 12.34 -9.71
C ALA A 168 0.50 11.69 -10.89
N ALA A 169 0.46 12.32 -12.06
CA ALA A 169 -0.16 11.75 -13.26
C ALA A 169 0.47 10.41 -13.67
N HIS A 170 1.81 10.32 -13.64
CA HIS A 170 2.53 9.09 -13.97
C HIS A 170 2.30 7.98 -12.93
N ILE A 171 2.18 8.31 -11.64
CA ILE A 171 1.80 7.34 -10.61
C ILE A 171 0.36 6.85 -10.81
N ILE A 172 -0.58 7.74 -11.17
CA ILE A 172 -1.97 7.35 -11.45
C ILE A 172 -2.02 6.35 -12.60
N ASP A 173 -1.41 6.67 -13.73
CA ASP A 173 -1.38 5.80 -14.92
C ASP A 173 -0.69 4.45 -14.63
N ALA A 174 0.47 4.48 -13.97
CA ALA A 174 1.18 3.27 -13.59
C ALA A 174 0.38 2.41 -12.59
N SER A 175 -0.33 3.04 -11.66
CA SER A 175 -1.18 2.33 -10.69
C SER A 175 -2.36 1.66 -11.39
N GLN A 176 -3.00 2.34 -12.35
CA GLN A 176 -4.10 1.78 -13.14
C GLN A 176 -3.65 0.57 -13.97
N LYS A 177 -2.47 0.65 -14.61
CA LYS A 177 -1.88 -0.48 -15.36
C LYS A 177 -1.50 -1.64 -14.44
N ALA A 178 -0.93 -1.33 -13.27
CA ALA A 178 -0.54 -2.34 -12.28
C ALA A 178 -1.74 -3.05 -11.65
N ALA A 179 -2.85 -2.34 -11.45
CA ALA A 179 -4.09 -2.84 -10.84
C ALA A 179 -4.99 -3.58 -11.86
N SER A 180 -4.39 -4.34 -12.79
CA SER A 180 -5.15 -5.18 -13.71
C SER A 180 -5.83 -6.34 -12.97
N LEU A 181 -6.94 -6.85 -13.53
CA LEU A 181 -7.66 -8.02 -13.01
C LEU A 181 -6.73 -9.20 -12.70
N LEU A 182 -5.82 -9.53 -13.64
CA LEU A 182 -4.92 -10.67 -13.47
C LEU A 182 -3.82 -10.38 -12.45
N THR A 183 -3.26 -9.16 -12.45
CA THR A 183 -2.23 -8.79 -11.48
C THR A 183 -2.79 -8.85 -10.06
N ILE A 184 -3.97 -8.27 -9.83
CA ILE A 184 -4.64 -8.28 -8.53
C ILE A 184 -4.93 -9.73 -8.12
N LYS A 185 -5.62 -10.50 -8.98
CA LYS A 185 -5.97 -11.88 -8.66
C LYS A 185 -4.75 -12.73 -8.30
N ASN A 186 -3.68 -12.62 -9.07
CA ASN A 186 -2.45 -13.37 -8.81
C ASN A 186 -1.78 -12.89 -7.51
N SER A 187 -1.74 -11.58 -7.25
CA SER A 187 -1.15 -11.02 -6.02
C SER A 187 -1.88 -11.49 -4.76
N PHE A 188 -3.21 -11.50 -4.78
CA PHE A 188 -4.01 -12.02 -3.68
C PHE A 188 -3.82 -13.55 -3.52
N ALA A 189 -3.84 -14.30 -4.63
CA ALA A 189 -3.68 -15.75 -4.60
C ALA A 189 -2.31 -16.18 -4.06
N THR A 190 -1.24 -15.45 -4.39
CA THR A 190 0.09 -15.67 -3.80
C THR A 190 0.11 -15.42 -2.30
N CYS A 191 -0.76 -14.54 -1.78
CA CYS A 191 -0.94 -14.31 -0.34
C CYS A 191 -1.99 -15.24 0.28
N ALA A 192 -2.30 -16.37 -0.37
CA ALA A 192 -3.32 -17.34 0.02
C ALA A 192 -4.76 -16.81 0.10
N VAL A 193 -5.05 -15.61 -0.41
CA VAL A 193 -6.41 -15.05 -0.46
C VAL A 193 -6.99 -15.27 -1.87
N LEU A 194 -8.14 -15.92 -1.94
CA LEU A 194 -8.75 -16.38 -3.19
C LEU A 194 -10.14 -15.77 -3.36
N SER A 195 -10.55 -15.63 -4.63
CA SER A 195 -11.95 -15.46 -4.99
C SER A 195 -12.50 -16.80 -5.47
N VAL A 196 -13.43 -17.38 -4.71
CA VAL A 196 -14.06 -18.66 -5.04
C VAL A 196 -15.50 -18.44 -5.49
N VAL A 197 -15.97 -19.29 -6.40
CA VAL A 197 -17.36 -19.24 -6.88
C VAL A 197 -18.24 -20.04 -5.93
N LYS A 198 -19.32 -19.44 -5.45
CA LYS A 198 -20.34 -20.10 -4.66
C LYS A 198 -21.72 -19.73 -5.17
N GLY A 199 -22.38 -20.69 -5.80
CA GLY A 199 -23.58 -20.41 -6.59
C GLY A 199 -23.24 -19.49 -7.77
N ASP A 200 -23.89 -18.33 -7.82
CA ASP A 200 -23.74 -17.27 -8.83
C ASP A 200 -22.93 -16.05 -8.32
N HIS A 201 -22.30 -16.18 -7.16
CA HIS A 201 -21.52 -15.11 -6.53
C HIS A 201 -20.05 -15.51 -6.31
N LEU A 202 -19.18 -14.50 -6.23
CA LEU A 202 -17.81 -14.65 -5.76
C LEU A 202 -17.77 -14.37 -4.26
N GLU A 203 -17.14 -15.26 -3.51
CA GLU A 203 -16.81 -15.07 -2.10
C GLU A 203 -15.28 -15.03 -1.93
N ALA A 204 -14.82 -14.25 -0.94
CA ALA A 204 -13.44 -14.31 -0.52
C ALA A 204 -13.21 -15.59 0.29
N ASP A 205 -12.12 -16.29 0.00
CA ASP A 205 -11.69 -17.49 0.73
C ASP A 205 -10.21 -17.37 1.06
N VAL A 206 -9.76 -18.10 2.08
CA VAL A 206 -8.36 -18.17 2.47
C VAL A 206 -7.91 -19.62 2.39
N ASN A 207 -6.89 -19.88 1.56
CA ASN A 207 -6.23 -21.16 1.55
C ASN A 207 -5.38 -21.30 2.82
N MET A 208 -6.00 -21.81 3.89
CA MET A 208 -5.38 -21.95 5.20
C MET A 208 -4.10 -22.78 5.17
N HIS A 209 -4.04 -23.82 4.32
CA HIS A 209 -2.83 -24.65 4.20
C HIS A 209 -1.65 -23.86 3.63
N ALA A 210 -1.86 -23.16 2.51
CA ALA A 210 -0.81 -22.34 1.90
C ALA A 210 -0.38 -21.20 2.84
N PHE A 211 -1.35 -20.58 3.53
CA PHE A 211 -1.06 -19.56 4.52
C PHE A 211 -0.20 -20.10 5.69
N ASP A 212 -0.54 -21.28 6.21
CA ASP A 212 0.20 -21.91 7.31
C ASP A 212 1.62 -22.31 6.89
N GLU A 213 1.82 -22.78 5.65
CA GLU A 213 3.13 -23.06 5.08
C GLU A 213 4.01 -21.81 5.00
N ASP A 214 3.47 -20.70 4.46
CA ASP A 214 4.19 -19.41 4.39
C ASP A 214 4.55 -18.89 5.79
N MET A 215 3.64 -19.06 6.75
CA MET A 215 3.87 -18.66 8.14
C MET A 215 4.94 -19.51 8.83
N GLN A 216 4.99 -20.81 8.55
CA GLN A 216 6.05 -21.69 9.06
C GLN A 216 7.41 -21.32 8.47
N GLN A 217 7.47 -21.04 7.16
CA GLN A 217 8.69 -20.56 6.50
C GLN A 217 9.21 -19.26 7.13
N LEU A 218 8.30 -18.30 7.36
CA LEU A 218 8.64 -17.04 8.01
C LEU A 218 9.18 -17.23 9.45
N GLN A 219 8.62 -18.17 10.21
CA GLN A 219 9.12 -18.51 11.54
C GLN A 219 10.52 -19.13 11.49
N ALA A 220 10.78 -20.01 10.52
CA ALA A 220 12.09 -20.63 10.30
C ALA A 220 13.17 -19.59 9.94
N ASP A 221 12.85 -18.66 9.03
CA ASP A 221 13.75 -17.59 8.60
C ASP A 221 14.09 -16.63 9.75
N ASN A 222 13.08 -16.24 10.52
CA ASN A 222 13.26 -15.38 11.70
C ASN A 222 14.12 -16.05 12.78
N THR A 223 13.96 -17.36 12.99
CA THR A 223 14.77 -18.13 13.94
C THR A 223 16.23 -18.20 13.48
N SER A 224 16.45 -18.49 12.19
CA SER A 224 17.79 -18.56 11.60
C SER A 224 18.53 -17.21 11.68
N THR A 225 17.83 -16.10 11.43
CA THR A 225 18.39 -14.74 11.50
C THR A 225 18.74 -14.33 12.94
N ALA A 226 17.96 -14.77 13.93
CA ALA A 226 18.21 -14.49 15.34
C ALA A 226 19.45 -15.22 15.88
N ILE A 227 19.80 -16.38 15.31
CA ILE A 227 21.00 -17.15 15.70
C ILE A 227 22.29 -16.44 15.24
N THR A 228 22.24 -15.71 14.12
CA THR A 228 23.42 -15.09 13.50
C THR A 228 23.78 -13.71 14.07
N LEU A 229 22.85 -13.03 14.75
CA LEU A 229 23.07 -11.69 15.30
C LEU A 229 23.36 -11.74 16.81
N THR A 230 24.48 -11.16 17.26
CA THR A 230 24.74 -10.90 18.68
C THR A 230 23.64 -10.03 19.29
N PRO A 231 23.14 -10.34 20.49
CA PRO A 231 21.95 -9.69 21.04
C PRO A 231 22.24 -8.21 21.34
N THR A 232 21.73 -7.32 20.49
CA THR A 232 21.67 -5.88 20.80
C THR A 232 20.50 -5.66 21.76
N GLY A 233 20.77 -5.01 22.90
CA GLY A 233 19.85 -4.85 24.04
C GLY A 233 18.56 -4.04 23.80
N ARG A 234 18.12 -3.85 22.55
CA ARG A 234 16.82 -3.25 22.25
C ARG A 234 15.73 -4.33 22.36
N LYS A 235 14.86 -4.20 23.37
CA LYS A 235 13.62 -4.99 23.46
C LYS A 235 12.83 -4.84 22.15
N ARG A 236 12.68 -5.93 21.39
CA ARG A 236 11.78 -6.00 20.22
C ARG A 236 10.36 -5.70 20.71
N LYS A 237 9.70 -4.68 20.13
CA LYS A 237 8.27 -4.44 20.38
C LYS A 237 7.49 -5.65 19.86
N THR A 238 6.65 -6.25 20.69
CA THR A 238 5.68 -7.25 20.26
C THR A 238 4.55 -6.55 19.52
N ALA A 239 4.55 -6.64 18.19
CA ALA A 239 3.44 -6.17 17.38
C ALA A 239 2.33 -7.22 17.36
N LYS A 240 1.07 -6.78 17.41
CA LYS A 240 -0.09 -7.68 17.37
C LYS A 240 -0.38 -8.08 15.92
N PHE A 241 -0.61 -9.37 15.69
CA PHE A 241 -1.09 -9.95 14.43
C PHE A 241 -2.59 -10.25 14.54
N GLY A 242 -3.34 -10.11 13.43
CA GLY A 242 -4.76 -10.43 13.35
C GLY A 242 -5.67 -9.21 13.44
N ILE A 243 -6.92 -9.42 13.86
CA ILE A 243 -7.92 -8.35 13.99
C ILE A 243 -7.52 -7.42 15.13
N LEU A 244 -7.33 -6.14 14.82
CA LEU A 244 -6.81 -5.16 15.78
C LEU A 244 -7.86 -4.21 16.37
N ASN A 245 -9.08 -4.20 15.84
CA ASN A 245 -10.15 -3.29 16.23
C ASN A 245 -11.48 -3.99 16.59
N SER A 246 -11.40 -5.25 17.04
CA SER A 246 -12.54 -5.97 17.62
C SER A 246 -13.09 -5.32 18.88
#